data_AF-A0A661XKP6-F1
#
_entry.id   AF-A0A661XKP6-F1
#
_cell.length_a   1.000
_cell.length_b   1.000
_cell.length_c   1.000
_cell.angle_alpha   90.00
_cell.angle_beta   90.00
_cell.angle_gamma   90.00
#
_symmetry.space_group_name_H-M   'P 1'
#
loop_
_entity.id
_entity.type
_entity.pdbx_description
1 polymer ?
#
loop_
_entity_poly.entity_id
_entity_poly.type
_entity_poly.pdbx_seq_one_letter_code
_entity_poly.pdbx_strand_id
1 'polypeptide(L)' 'MEGKIMNDIVPALCGTVSVTILLTFIVLYPFYLKKYRKHKYKGLWKGMGEMTGSPARAIAYPIGFLIGYLICIILNI' A
#
# COMPACT_ATOMS: atom_id res chain seq x y z
N MET A 1 23.84 16.31 16.14
CA MET A 1 23.29 16.17 14.77
C MET A 1 22.35 14.96 14.64
N GLU A 2 22.50 13.91 15.45
CA GLU A 2 21.61 12.73 15.46
C GLU A 2 20.16 13.02 15.90
N GLY A 3 19.95 13.95 16.84
CA GLY A 3 18.61 14.28 17.32
C GLY A 3 17.71 15.00 16.30
N LYS A 4 18.27 15.62 15.25
CA LYS A 4 17.47 16.28 14.20
C LYS A 4 16.95 15.24 13.20
N ILE A 5 17.84 14.34 12.79
CA ILE A 5 17.57 13.20 11.90
C ILE A 5 16.44 12.32 12.47
N MET A 6 16.49 11.97 13.76
CA MET A 6 15.46 11.13 14.38
C MET A 6 14.09 11.82 14.43
N ASN A 7 14.04 13.14 14.66
CA ASN A 7 12.77 13.88 14.73
C ASN A 7 12.13 14.12 13.36
N ASP A 8 12.90 14.14 12.27
CA ASP A 8 12.37 14.29 10.90
C ASP A 8 11.98 12.94 10.27
N ILE A 9 12.73 11.86 10.56
CA ILE A 9 12.50 10.52 9.97
C ILE A 9 11.28 9.82 10.59
N VAL A 10 11.07 9.94 11.90
CA VAL A 10 9.95 9.28 12.60
C VAL A 10 8.57 9.68 12.05
N PRO A 11 8.23 10.98 11.88
CA PRO A 11 6.96 11.36 11.29
C PRO A 11 6.85 10.96 9.81
N ALA A 12 7.95 10.97 9.05
CA ALA A 12 7.97 10.52 7.66
C ALA A 12 7.68 9.00 7.55
N LEU A 13 8.29 8.18 8.41
CA LEU A 13 8.01 6.75 8.47
C LEU A 13 6.56 6.47 8.90
N CYS A 14 6.08 7.18 9.91
CA CYS A 14 4.70 7.02 10.39
C CYS A 14 3.67 7.38 9.30
N GLY A 15 3.94 8.44 8.53
CA GLY A 15 3.15 8.83 7.37
C GLY A 15 3.15 7.75 6.29
N THR A 16 4.33 7.27 5.88
CA THR A 16 4.44 6.25 4.83
C THR A 16 3.78 4.93 5.23
N VAL A 17 3.96 4.48 6.47
CA VAL A 17 3.29 3.27 6.98
C VAL A 17 1.77 3.43 6.92
N SER A 18 1.24 4.57 7.39
CA SER A 18 -0.19 4.85 7.37
C SER A 18 -0.77 4.85 5.94
N VAL A 19 -0.08 5.51 5.00
CA VAL A 19 -0.45 5.53 3.58
C VAL A 19 -0.41 4.13 2.98
N THR A 20 0.60 3.33 3.33
CA THR A 20 0.75 1.97 2.80
C THR A 20 -0.34 1.03 3.31
N ILE A 21 -0.75 1.17 4.58
CA ILE A 21 -1.89 0.43 5.14
C ILE A 21 -3.17 0.80 4.39
N LEU A 22 -3.45 2.10 4.22
CA LEU A 22 -4.61 2.59 3.46
C LEU A 22 -4.64 2.05 2.03
N LEU A 23 -3.50 2.12 1.32
CA LEU A 23 -3.38 1.56 -0.02
C LEU A 23 -3.65 0.06 -0.03
N THR A 24 -3.10 -0.68 0.93
CA THR A 24 -3.34 -2.13 1.05
C THR A 24 -4.84 -2.42 1.15
N PHE A 25 -5.57 -1.68 2.00
CA PHE A 25 -7.02 -1.84 2.10
C PHE A 25 -7.75 -1.51 0.79
N ILE A 26 -7.37 -0.43 0.10
CA ILE A 26 -7.98 -0.02 -1.17
C ILE A 26 -7.76 -1.09 -2.25
N VAL A 27 -6.54 -1.65 -2.36
CA VAL A 27 -6.23 -2.67 -3.38
C VAL A 27 -6.84 -4.03 -3.02
N LEU A 28 -7.04 -4.34 -1.74
CA LEU A 28 -7.77 -5.56 -1.31
C LEU A 28 -9.29 -5.43 -1.44
N TYR A 29 -9.82 -4.22 -1.36
CA TYR A 29 -11.25 -3.93 -1.44
C TYR A 29 -11.97 -4.58 -2.64
N PRO A 30 -11.47 -4.54 -3.89
CA PRO A 30 -12.12 -5.21 -5.01
C PRO A 30 -12.20 -6.73 -4.83
N PHE A 31 -11.23 -7.38 -4.19
CA PHE A 31 -11.27 -8.82 -3.89
C PHE A 31 -12.29 -9.15 -2.81
N TYR A 32 -12.40 -8.29 -1.79
CA TYR A 32 -13.45 -8.37 -0.79
C TYR A 32 -14.84 -8.24 -1.44
N LEU A 33 -15.03 -7.24 -2.31
CA LEU A 33 -16.29 -7.05 -3.03
C LEU A 33 -16.61 -8.25 -3.93
N LYS A 34 -15.62 -8.79 -4.66
CA LYS A 34 -15.81 -9.97 -5.52
C LYS A 34 -16.27 -11.19 -4.73
N LYS A 35 -15.78 -11.38 -3.50
CA LYS A 35 -16.11 -12.53 -2.63
C LYS A 35 -17.43 -12.36 -1.89
N TYR A 36 -17.66 -11.20 -1.25
CA TYR A 36 -18.75 -10.99 -0.30
C TYR A 36 -19.90 -10.11 -0.82
N ARG A 37 -19.64 -9.21 -1.78
CA ARG A 37 -20.63 -8.22 -2.26
C ARG A 37 -20.58 -8.06 -3.79
N LYS A 38 -20.85 -9.15 -4.50
CA LYS A 38 -20.83 -9.20 -5.98
C LYS A 38 -21.66 -8.10 -6.66
N HIS A 39 -22.76 -7.66 -6.04
CA HIS A 39 -23.59 -6.57 -6.55
C HIS A 39 -22.85 -5.22 -6.65
N LYS A 40 -21.87 -4.97 -5.77
CA LYS A 40 -21.02 -3.76 -5.79
C LYS A 40 -19.71 -3.94 -6.57
N TYR A 41 -19.37 -5.17 -6.98
CA TYR A 41 -18.19 -5.45 -7.79
C TYR A 41 -18.45 -5.08 -9.26
N LYS A 42 -18.46 -3.78 -9.55
CA LYS A 42 -18.73 -3.21 -10.88
C LYS A 42 -17.87 -1.96 -11.12
N GLY A 43 -17.76 -1.52 -12.37
CA GLY A 43 -17.01 -0.32 -12.76
C GLY A 43 -15.54 -0.39 -12.36
N LEU A 44 -15.06 0.63 -11.65
CA LEU A 44 -13.66 0.78 -11.23
C LEU A 44 -13.15 -0.40 -10.40
N TRP A 45 -13.97 -0.92 -9.48
CA TRP A 45 -13.58 -2.06 -8.64
C TRP A 45 -13.42 -3.36 -9.44
N LYS A 46 -14.26 -3.55 -10.46
CA LYS A 46 -14.15 -4.70 -11.36
C LYS A 46 -12.89 -4.61 -12.20
N GLY A 47 -12.62 -3.45 -12.78
CA GLY A 47 -11.39 -3.19 -13.54
C GLY A 47 -10.14 -3.41 -12.69
N MET A 48 -10.06 -2.81 -11.51
CA MET A 48 -8.91 -2.99 -10.60
C MET A 48 -8.71 -4.45 -10.18
N GLY A 49 -9.79 -5.16 -9.82
CA GLY A 49 -9.71 -6.57 -9.42
C GLY A 49 -9.27 -7.48 -10.56
N GLU A 50 -9.71 -7.21 -11.80
CA GLU A 50 -9.33 -7.97 -12.99
C GLU A 50 -7.89 -7.65 -13.45
N MET A 51 -7.48 -6.38 -13.43
CA MET A 51 -6.09 -5.96 -13.73
C MET A 51 -5.10 -6.58 -12.75
N THR A 52 -5.45 -6.61 -11.46
CA THR A 52 -4.56 -7.15 -10.42
C THR A 52 -4.51 -8.67 -10.45
N GLY A 53 -5.62 -9.32 -10.85
CA GLY A 53 -5.74 -10.76 -11.11
C GLY A 53 -5.76 -11.65 -9.86
N SER A 54 -4.93 -11.34 -8.86
CA SER A 54 -4.80 -12.12 -7.62
C SER A 54 -4.62 -11.23 -6.39
N PRO A 55 -5.25 -11.57 -5.23
CA PRO A 55 -5.07 -10.83 -3.99
C PRO A 55 -3.61 -10.87 -3.49
N ALA A 56 -2.84 -11.91 -3.84
CA ALA A 56 -1.42 -11.95 -3.50
C ALA A 56 -0.63 -10.87 -4.26
N ARG A 57 -0.92 -10.67 -5.55
CA ARG A 57 -0.32 -9.60 -6.35
C ARG A 57 -0.76 -8.22 -5.85
N ALA A 58 -2.03 -8.10 -5.45
CA ALA A 58 -2.57 -6.87 -4.86
C ALA A 58 -1.79 -6.39 -3.65
N ILE A 59 -1.37 -7.31 -2.79
CA ILE A 59 -0.58 -7.03 -1.58
C ILE A 59 0.89 -6.79 -1.93
N ALA A 60 1.43 -7.44 -2.97
CA ALA A 60 2.82 -7.29 -3.36
C ALA A 60 3.17 -5.86 -3.78
N TYR A 61 2.24 -5.10 -4.39
CA TYR A 61 2.47 -3.72 -4.79
C TYR A 61 2.75 -2.77 -3.61
N PRO A 62 1.88 -2.64 -2.59
CA PRO A 62 2.14 -1.78 -1.44
C PRO A 62 3.35 -2.27 -0.62
N ILE A 63 3.58 -3.59 -0.50
CA ILE A 63 4.76 -4.12 0.19
C ILE A 63 6.05 -3.74 -0.56
N GLY A 64 6.07 -3.91 -1.88
CA GLY A 64 7.21 -3.55 -2.72
C GLY A 64 7.52 -2.05 -2.65
N PHE A 65 6.49 -1.20 -2.61
CA PHE A 65 6.65 0.23 -2.40
C PHE A 65 7.27 0.54 -1.02
N LEU A 66 6.83 -0.14 0.03
CA LEU A 66 7.36 0.02 1.39
C LEU A 66 8.85 -0.37 1.46
N ILE A 67 9.22 -1.50 0.87
CA ILE A 67 10.61 -1.96 0.81
C ILE A 67 11.48 -0.99 0.01
N GLY A 68 11.01 -0.56 -1.16
CA GLY A 68 11.73 0.40 -2.01
C GLY A 68 11.94 1.75 -1.30
N TYR A 69 10.92 2.23 -0.58
CA TYR A 69 11.01 3.45 0.21
C TYR A 69 12.05 3.33 1.34
N LEU A 70 12.06 2.21 2.07
CA LEU A 70 13.06 1.97 3.12
C LEU A 70 14.48 1.90 2.55
N ILE A 71 14.68 1.24 1.41
CA ILE A 71 15.98 1.21 0.74
C ILE A 71 16.41 2.63 0.33
N CYS A 72 15.49 3.43 -0.20
CA CYS A 72 15.78 4.82 -0.59
C CYS A 72 16.20 5.67 0.61
N ILE A 73 15.54 5.52 1.76
CA ILE A 73 15.95 6.18 3.02
C ILE A 73 17.36 5.75 3.42
N ILE A 74 17.64 4.44 3.41
CA ILE A 74 18.95 3.91 3.82
C ILE A 74 20.08 4.40 2.89
N LEU A 75 19.82 4.51 1.58
CA LEU A 75 20.81 4.97 0.59
C LEU A 75 21.01 6.50 0.61
N ASN A 76 20.08 7.26 1.18
CA ASN A 76 20.15 8.73 1.25
C ASN A 76 20.62 9.25 2.62
N ILE A 77 20.83 8.36 3.60
CA ILE A 77 21.45 8.60 4.91
C ILE A 77 22.95 8.36 4.80
#